data_AF-A0A972EVU8-F1
#
_entry.id   AF-A0A972EVU8-F1
#
_cell.length_a   1.000
_cell.length_b   1.000
_cell.length_c   1.000
_cell.angle_alpha   90.00
_cell.angle_beta   90.00
_cell.angle_gamma   90.00
#
_symmetry.space_group_name_H-M   'P 1'
#
loop_
_entity.id
_entity.type
_entity.pdbx_description
1 polymer ?
#
loop_
_entity_poly.entity_id
_entity_poly.type
_entity_poly.pdbx_seq_one_letter_code
_entity_poly.pdbx_strand_id
1 'polypeptide(L)'
;MTRRKDRITALFLLISFVEGVAVIATLLSIPSDPKNAFYFGYSKSRLIMLGGVLAALLFLAVLLIDRRLRTRITGRLTPAAPLEKTLPWVGGLTMLFLWLTIWIPAYRLEEWASSFTRLQPLLIWVELMVVQGVFAFWVNREPGKLQSGLRNIQVSRKYLLTGGILTGLTILVFIILVQTEGNFSAKQLYFPTGAPLSGLQVILAWAAFMLLFRLEQRTLSRTPTRKWSTALFFLLLWVVTFIIWSSIPLPCTDDRPGPYPPNGICYPDINDAVYSIG
;
A
#
# COMPACT_ATOMS: atom_id res chain seq x y z
N MET A 1 -28.33 -15.01 -16.10
CA MET A 1 -26.99 -14.54 -15.63
C MET A 1 -26.56 -15.28 -14.35
N THR A 2 -26.45 -16.61 -14.39
CA THR A 2 -26.98 -17.39 -13.26
C THR A 2 -26.23 -17.36 -11.91
N ARG A 3 -25.26 -18.27 -11.81
CA ARG A 3 -24.75 -18.79 -10.52
C ARG A 3 -23.28 -18.44 -10.25
N ARG A 4 -22.46 -18.39 -11.30
CA ARG A 4 -21.02 -18.09 -11.17
C ARG A 4 -20.77 -16.62 -10.84
N LYS A 5 -21.39 -15.69 -11.58
CA LYS A 5 -21.30 -14.24 -11.30
C LYS A 5 -21.78 -13.94 -9.88
N ASP A 6 -22.88 -14.55 -9.48
CA ASP A 6 -23.45 -14.43 -8.14
C ASP A 6 -22.50 -14.95 -7.05
N ARG A 7 -21.86 -16.11 -7.25
CA ARG A 7 -20.83 -16.64 -6.32
C ARG A 7 -19.61 -15.74 -6.22
N ILE A 8 -19.13 -15.21 -7.34
CA ILE A 8 -17.97 -14.32 -7.39
C ILE A 8 -18.29 -13.02 -6.63
N THR A 9 -19.43 -12.40 -6.91
CA THR A 9 -19.86 -11.20 -6.19
C THR A 9 -20.10 -11.48 -4.71
N ALA A 10 -20.68 -12.63 -4.35
CA ALA A 10 -20.85 -13.02 -2.94
C ALA A 10 -19.51 -13.21 -2.23
N LEU A 11 -18.51 -13.78 -2.91
CA LEU A 11 -17.15 -13.92 -2.36
C LEU A 11 -16.53 -12.55 -2.10
N PHE A 12 -16.64 -11.60 -3.02
CA PHE A 12 -16.14 -10.24 -2.81
C PHE A 12 -16.84 -9.55 -1.64
N LEU A 13 -18.17 -9.63 -1.56
CA LEU A 13 -18.91 -9.07 -0.44
C LEU A 13 -18.51 -9.70 0.89
N LEU A 14 -18.22 -11.01 0.92
CA LEU A 14 -17.74 -11.70 2.11
C LEU A 14 -16.37 -11.19 2.53
N ILE A 15 -15.44 -11.01 1.58
CA ILE A 15 -14.11 -10.46 1.86
C ILE A 15 -14.25 -9.03 2.41
N SER A 16 -15.01 -8.16 1.74
CA SER A 16 -15.26 -6.79 2.23
C SER A 16 -15.92 -6.77 3.61
N PHE A 17 -16.80 -7.73 3.91
CA PHE A 17 -17.42 -7.84 5.23
C PHE A 17 -16.39 -8.20 6.31
N VAL A 18 -15.53 -9.19 6.05
CA VAL A 18 -14.46 -9.59 6.98
C VAL A 18 -13.47 -8.44 7.21
N GLU A 19 -13.10 -7.71 6.15
CA GLU A 19 -12.26 -6.52 6.25
C GLU A 19 -12.91 -5.43 7.12
N GLY A 20 -14.23 -5.21 6.97
CA GLY A 20 -14.95 -4.24 7.81
C GLY A 20 -15.02 -4.65 9.29
N VAL A 21 -15.08 -5.95 9.58
CA VAL A 21 -14.95 -6.45 10.97
C VAL A 21 -13.54 -6.16 11.52
N ALA A 22 -12.49 -6.32 10.71
CA ALA A 22 -11.13 -5.94 11.09
C ALA A 22 -10.99 -4.42 11.33
N VAL A 23 -11.71 -3.58 10.57
CA VAL A 23 -11.77 -2.13 10.85
C VAL A 23 -12.38 -1.84 12.21
N ILE A 24 -13.45 -2.54 12.62
CA ILE A 24 -14.02 -2.38 13.95
C ILE A 24 -13.00 -2.75 15.03
N ALA A 25 -12.34 -3.90 14.89
CA ALA A 25 -11.34 -4.35 15.85
C ALA A 25 -10.17 -3.35 15.99
N THR A 26 -9.68 -2.81 14.86
CA THR A 26 -8.61 -1.80 14.87
C THR A 26 -9.05 -0.49 15.50
N LEU A 27 -10.23 0.04 15.16
CA LEU A 27 -10.78 1.26 15.76
C LEU A 27 -10.96 1.16 17.28
N LEU A 28 -11.38 -0.01 17.77
CA LEU A 28 -11.55 -0.26 19.20
C LEU A 28 -10.22 -0.40 19.94
N SER A 29 -9.17 -0.86 19.25
CA SER A 29 -7.82 -1.05 19.79
C SER A 29 -7.01 0.24 19.90
N ILE A 30 -7.36 1.31 19.17
CA ILE A 30 -6.68 2.60 19.26
C ILE A 30 -6.89 3.17 20.68
N PRO A 31 -5.84 3.55 21.42
CA PRO A 31 -6.00 4.09 22.77
C PRO A 31 -6.89 5.33 22.80
N SER A 32 -7.62 5.47 23.90
CA SER A 32 -8.53 6.58 24.14
C SER A 32 -7.75 7.82 24.60
N ASP A 33 -8.03 8.97 24.00
CA ASP A 33 -7.47 10.24 24.45
C ASP A 33 -8.31 10.76 25.62
N PRO A 34 -7.76 10.83 26.86
CA PRO A 34 -8.52 11.18 28.05
C PRO A 34 -9.11 12.59 27.99
N LYS A 35 -8.55 13.50 27.19
CA LYS A 35 -9.08 14.88 27.03
C LYS A 35 -10.38 14.93 26.23
N ASN A 36 -10.63 13.94 25.36
CA ASN A 36 -11.76 13.91 24.44
C ASN A 36 -12.68 12.71 24.66
N ALA A 37 -12.54 12.02 25.80
CA ALA A 37 -13.35 10.87 26.18
C ALA A 37 -14.79 11.32 26.47
N PHE A 38 -15.76 10.73 25.76
CA PHE A 38 -17.18 11.01 25.95
C PHE A 38 -17.90 9.83 26.59
N TYR A 39 -17.83 8.65 25.97
CA TYR A 39 -18.57 7.45 26.41
C TYR A 39 -17.68 6.20 26.33
N PHE A 40 -17.61 5.43 27.42
CA PHE A 40 -16.66 4.31 27.59
C PHE A 40 -15.19 4.65 27.29
N GLY A 41 -14.80 5.90 27.49
CA GLY A 41 -13.47 6.39 27.14
C GLY A 41 -13.31 6.80 25.67
N TYR A 42 -14.27 6.53 24.79
CA TYR A 42 -14.18 6.85 23.36
C TYR A 42 -14.63 8.27 23.02
N SER A 43 -14.00 8.87 22.00
CA SER A 43 -14.36 10.20 21.48
C SER A 43 -15.62 10.15 20.62
N LYS A 44 -16.34 11.28 20.52
CA LYS A 44 -17.53 11.43 19.65
C LYS A 44 -17.25 11.05 18.19
N SER A 45 -16.09 11.47 17.66
CA SER A 45 -15.68 11.15 16.28
C SER A 45 -15.51 9.65 16.07
N ARG A 46 -14.98 8.91 17.05
CA ARG A 46 -14.83 7.46 16.96
C ARG A 46 -16.18 6.74 16.98
N LEU A 47 -17.13 7.19 17.80
CA LEU A 47 -18.48 6.62 17.84
C LEU A 47 -19.23 6.83 16.53
N ILE A 48 -19.08 8.00 15.91
CA ILE A 48 -19.66 8.29 14.59
C ILE A 48 -19.03 7.37 13.52
N MET A 49 -17.70 7.23 13.51
CA MET A 49 -17.02 6.32 12.59
C MET A 49 -17.47 4.87 12.77
N LEU A 50 -17.54 4.41 14.03
CA LEU A 50 -17.96 3.04 14.36
C LEU A 50 -19.43 2.81 13.98
N GLY A 51 -20.32 3.77 14.21
CA GLY A 51 -21.70 3.72 13.76
C GLY A 51 -21.81 3.64 12.23
N GLY A 52 -20.98 4.40 11.50
CA GLY A 52 -20.90 4.33 10.04
C GLY A 52 -20.42 2.97 9.54
N VAL A 53 -19.37 2.41 10.14
CA VAL A 53 -18.86 1.07 9.79
C VAL A 53 -19.89 -0.01 10.09
N LEU A 54 -20.58 0.05 11.23
CA LEU A 54 -21.67 -0.88 11.57
C LEU A 54 -22.83 -0.80 10.56
N ALA A 55 -23.25 0.41 10.18
CA ALA A 55 -24.29 0.60 9.17
C ALA A 55 -23.88 0.01 7.81
N ALA A 56 -22.64 0.24 7.39
CA ALA A 56 -22.09 -0.32 6.17
C ALA A 56 -21.97 -1.86 6.23
N LEU A 57 -21.55 -2.43 7.35
CA LEU A 57 -21.52 -3.88 7.56
C LEU A 57 -22.92 -4.50 7.54
N LEU A 58 -23.91 -3.86 8.16
CA LEU A 58 -25.31 -4.29 8.08
C LEU A 58 -25.80 -4.31 6.64
N PHE A 59 -25.50 -3.25 5.88
CA PHE A 59 -25.83 -3.18 4.45
C PHE A 59 -25.16 -4.32 3.65
N LEU A 60 -23.87 -4.58 3.88
CA LEU A 60 -23.15 -5.69 3.25
C LEU A 60 -23.72 -7.06 3.65
N ALA A 61 -24.09 -7.25 4.91
CA ALA A 61 -24.71 -8.48 5.41
C ALA A 61 -26.06 -8.73 4.72
N VAL A 62 -26.89 -7.69 4.59
CA VAL A 62 -28.17 -7.78 3.85
C VAL A 62 -27.90 -8.18 2.39
N LEU A 63 -26.89 -7.62 1.72
CA LEU A 63 -26.53 -8.01 0.34
C LEU A 63 -25.95 -9.43 0.22
N LEU A 64 -25.30 -9.94 1.26
CA LEU A 64 -24.81 -11.31 1.32
C LEU A 64 -25.97 -12.32 1.42
N ILE A 65 -26.95 -12.02 2.27
CA ILE A 65 -28.10 -12.88 2.56
C ILE A 65 -29.15 -12.79 1.44
N ASP A 66 -29.56 -11.58 1.07
CA ASP A 66 -30.63 -11.36 0.08
C ASP A 66 -30.07 -11.37 -1.35
N ARG A 67 -30.19 -12.54 -1.99
CA ARG A 67 -29.82 -12.73 -3.40
C ARG A 67 -30.64 -11.86 -4.36
N ARG A 68 -31.92 -11.58 -4.06
CA ARG A 68 -32.78 -10.76 -4.94
C ARG A 68 -32.31 -9.31 -4.92
N LEU A 69 -32.01 -8.78 -3.74
CA LEU A 69 -31.48 -7.43 -3.62
C LEU A 69 -30.11 -7.30 -4.28
N ARG A 70 -29.20 -8.27 -4.04
CA ARG A 70 -27.89 -8.32 -4.68
C ARG A 70 -27.99 -8.32 -6.20
N THR A 71 -28.83 -9.18 -6.77
CA THR A 71 -29.01 -9.26 -8.23
C THR A 71 -29.66 -8.00 -8.83
N ARG A 72 -30.59 -7.36 -8.13
CA ARG A 72 -31.15 -6.06 -8.55
C ARG A 72 -30.10 -4.95 -8.57
N ILE A 73 -29.30 -4.84 -7.52
CA ILE A 73 -28.29 -3.79 -7.38
C ILE A 73 -27.16 -4.00 -8.39
N THR A 74 -26.62 -5.21 -8.48
CA THR A 74 -25.58 -5.56 -9.47
C THR A 74 -26.08 -5.42 -10.91
N GLY A 75 -27.35 -5.73 -11.18
CA GLY A 75 -27.97 -5.55 -12.50
C GLY A 75 -28.19 -4.09 -12.89
N ARG A 76 -28.26 -3.15 -11.92
CA ARG A 76 -28.25 -1.70 -12.17
C ARG A 76 -26.84 -1.12 -12.27
N LEU A 77 -25.87 -1.76 -11.59
CA LEU A 77 -24.47 -1.38 -11.58
C LEU A 77 -23.68 -1.92 -12.78
N THR A 78 -24.31 -2.61 -13.74
CA THR A 78 -23.67 -2.89 -15.02
C THR A 78 -23.36 -1.56 -15.72
N PRO A 79 -22.07 -1.20 -15.88
CA PRO A 79 -21.67 0.09 -16.40
C PRO A 79 -22.22 0.27 -17.81
N ALA A 80 -22.78 1.45 -18.11
CA ALA A 80 -22.99 1.86 -19.48
C ALA A 80 -21.64 1.89 -20.22
N ALA A 81 -21.65 1.71 -21.56
CA ALA A 81 -20.43 1.69 -22.39
C ALA A 81 -19.35 2.78 -22.09
N PRO A 82 -19.68 4.04 -21.73
CA PRO A 82 -18.64 5.01 -21.33
C PRO A 82 -18.00 4.70 -19.97
N LEU A 83 -18.79 4.21 -19.01
CA LEU A 83 -18.34 3.91 -17.65
C LEU A 83 -17.43 2.66 -17.63
N GLU A 84 -17.56 1.77 -18.63
CA GLU A 84 -16.64 0.65 -18.82
C GLU A 84 -15.21 1.09 -19.17
N LYS A 85 -15.06 2.20 -19.92
CA LYS A 85 -13.73 2.72 -20.31
C LYS A 85 -13.05 3.45 -19.16
N THR A 86 -13.82 4.04 -18.24
CA THR A 86 -13.30 4.78 -17.09
C THR A 86 -13.01 3.87 -15.89
N LEU A 87 -13.68 2.72 -15.78
CA LEU A 87 -13.54 1.83 -14.63
C LEU A 87 -12.10 1.36 -14.33
N PRO A 88 -11.24 1.03 -15.33
CA PRO A 88 -9.84 0.71 -15.07
C PRO A 88 -9.04 1.89 -14.52
N TRP A 89 -9.36 3.12 -14.93
CA TRP A 89 -8.74 4.33 -14.41
C TRP A 89 -9.15 4.58 -12.96
N VAL A 90 -10.43 4.38 -12.64
CA VAL A 90 -10.92 4.43 -11.25
C VAL A 90 -10.19 3.41 -10.41
N GLY A 91 -10.13 2.14 -10.83
CA GLY A 91 -9.41 1.10 -10.10
C GLY A 91 -7.92 1.39 -9.93
N GLY A 92 -7.25 1.89 -10.98
CA GLY A 92 -5.84 2.26 -10.92
C GLY A 92 -5.57 3.45 -10.00
N LEU A 93 -6.41 4.48 -10.05
CA LEU A 93 -6.31 5.65 -9.18
C LEU A 93 -6.60 5.28 -7.72
N THR A 94 -7.62 4.45 -7.47
CA THR A 94 -7.91 3.98 -6.11
C THR A 94 -6.81 3.07 -5.58
N MET A 95 -6.19 2.24 -6.43
CA MET A 95 -5.03 1.44 -6.03
C MET A 95 -3.83 2.31 -5.65
N LEU A 96 -3.61 3.42 -6.37
CA LEU A 96 -2.59 4.41 -6.02
C LEU A 96 -2.89 5.03 -4.65
N PHE A 97 -4.13 5.47 -4.42
CA PHE A 97 -4.53 6.01 -3.11
C PHE A 97 -4.41 4.98 -2.00
N LEU A 98 -4.85 3.73 -2.22
CA LEU A 98 -4.70 2.63 -1.27
C LEU A 98 -3.24 2.44 -0.86
N TRP A 99 -2.32 2.46 -1.83
CA TRP A 99 -0.90 2.39 -1.53
C TRP A 99 -0.45 3.57 -0.67
N LEU A 100 -0.83 4.80 -1.02
CA LEU A 100 -0.49 5.98 -0.23
C LEU A 100 -1.08 5.90 1.19
N THR A 101 -2.34 5.51 1.34
CA THR A 101 -3.03 5.37 2.61
C THR A 101 -2.34 4.34 3.51
N ILE A 102 -1.86 3.21 2.96
CA ILE A 102 -1.14 2.19 3.72
C ILE A 102 0.25 2.68 4.17
N TRP A 103 0.98 3.33 3.27
CA TRP A 103 2.42 3.57 3.45
C TRP A 103 2.80 4.98 3.89
N ILE A 104 1.88 5.95 3.91
CA ILE A 104 2.15 7.28 4.46
C ILE A 104 2.13 7.19 5.98
N PRO A 105 3.25 7.48 6.66
CA PRO A 105 3.25 7.50 8.11
C PRO A 105 2.55 8.77 8.62
N ALA A 106 1.66 8.61 9.60
CA ALA A 106 0.77 9.67 10.05
C ALA A 106 1.49 10.93 10.54
N TYR A 107 2.68 10.80 11.15
CA TYR A 107 3.44 11.93 11.69
C TYR A 107 3.82 12.97 10.61
N ARG A 108 3.87 12.58 9.33
CA ARG A 108 4.15 13.51 8.22
C ARG A 108 2.98 14.44 7.91
N LEU A 109 1.81 14.18 8.47
CA LEU A 109 0.61 15.00 8.30
C LEU A 109 0.43 16.02 9.44
N GLU A 110 1.40 16.12 10.37
CA GLU A 110 1.46 17.10 11.45
C GLU A 110 0.13 17.19 12.22
N GLU A 111 -0.59 18.31 12.12
CA GLU A 111 -1.89 18.56 12.76
C GLU A 111 -2.94 17.49 12.43
N TRP A 112 -2.87 16.90 11.24
CA TRP A 112 -3.81 15.89 10.76
C TRP A 112 -3.43 14.47 11.17
N ALA A 113 -2.28 14.24 11.82
CA ALA A 113 -1.79 12.91 12.18
C ALA A 113 -2.79 12.12 13.04
N SER A 114 -3.40 12.77 14.04
CA SER A 114 -4.39 12.14 14.93
C SER A 114 -5.69 11.79 14.22
N SER A 115 -6.11 12.63 13.27
CA SER A 115 -7.30 12.37 12.44
C SER A 115 -7.02 11.25 11.44
N PHE A 116 -5.85 11.28 10.81
CA PHE A 116 -5.44 10.28 9.83
C PHE A 116 -5.29 8.89 10.45
N THR A 117 -4.63 8.74 11.60
CA THR A 117 -4.51 7.43 12.29
C THR A 117 -5.87 6.78 12.59
N ARG A 118 -6.90 7.59 12.88
CA ARG A 118 -8.27 7.11 13.12
C ARG A 118 -9.02 6.79 11.83
N LEU A 119 -8.82 7.58 10.77
CA LEU A 119 -9.49 7.42 9.48
C LEU A 119 -8.84 6.35 8.60
N GLN A 120 -7.54 6.10 8.76
CA GLN A 120 -6.75 5.22 7.91
C GLN A 120 -7.36 3.81 7.78
N PRO A 121 -7.81 3.13 8.85
CA PRO A 121 -8.49 1.83 8.70
C PRO A 121 -9.75 1.89 7.84
N LEU A 122 -10.54 2.97 7.95
CA LEU A 122 -11.75 3.16 7.14
C LEU A 122 -11.40 3.46 5.67
N LEU A 123 -10.39 4.31 5.44
CA LEU A 123 -9.93 4.64 4.09
C LEU A 123 -9.43 3.39 3.37
N ILE A 124 -8.58 2.59 4.02
CA ILE A 124 -8.08 1.32 3.49
C ILE A 124 -9.26 0.41 3.11
N TRP A 125 -10.27 0.31 3.98
CA TRP A 125 -11.44 -0.54 3.72
C TRP A 125 -12.26 -0.07 2.53
N VAL A 126 -12.58 1.23 2.44
CA VAL A 126 -13.34 1.79 1.32
C VAL A 126 -12.56 1.66 0.01
N GLU A 127 -11.27 1.94 0.03
CA GLU A 127 -10.38 1.82 -1.13
C GLU A 127 -10.28 0.35 -1.60
N LEU A 128 -10.15 -0.60 -0.67
CA LEU A 128 -10.19 -2.04 -0.97
C LEU A 128 -11.53 -2.45 -1.58
N MET A 129 -12.66 -2.00 -1.05
CA MET A 129 -13.99 -2.29 -1.62
C MET A 129 -14.10 -1.84 -3.08
N VAL A 130 -13.56 -0.66 -3.42
CA VAL A 130 -13.55 -0.15 -4.80
C VAL A 130 -12.64 -1.01 -5.67
N VAL A 131 -11.41 -1.30 -5.25
CA VAL A 131 -10.45 -2.14 -6.00
C VAL A 131 -11.04 -3.54 -6.24
N GLN A 132 -11.61 -4.16 -5.21
CA GLN A 132 -12.29 -5.45 -5.28
C GLN A 132 -13.49 -5.38 -6.23
N GLY A 133 -14.29 -4.31 -6.19
CA GLY A 133 -15.43 -4.11 -7.08
C GLY A 133 -15.02 -4.00 -8.55
N VAL A 134 -13.97 -3.22 -8.85
CA VAL A 134 -13.42 -3.11 -10.21
C VAL A 134 -12.87 -4.44 -10.69
N PHE A 135 -12.14 -5.16 -9.83
CA PHE A 135 -11.63 -6.49 -10.15
C PHE A 135 -12.75 -7.50 -10.38
N ALA A 136 -13.81 -7.48 -9.55
CA ALA A 136 -14.99 -8.32 -9.69
C ALA A 136 -15.70 -8.09 -11.02
N PHE A 137 -15.80 -6.83 -11.45
CA PHE A 137 -16.37 -6.48 -12.75
C PHE A 137 -15.56 -7.09 -13.90
N TRP A 138 -14.23 -6.93 -13.86
CA TRP A 138 -13.32 -7.47 -14.87
C TRP A 138 -13.40 -9.00 -14.98
N VAL A 139 -13.33 -9.69 -13.84
CA VAL A 139 -13.42 -11.16 -13.78
C VAL A 139 -14.76 -11.68 -14.32
N ASN A 140 -15.85 -10.97 -14.05
CA ASN A 140 -17.19 -11.34 -14.50
C ASN A 140 -17.44 -11.05 -16.00
N ARG A 141 -16.65 -10.17 -16.63
CA ARG A 141 -16.77 -9.81 -18.05
C ARG A 141 -16.05 -10.82 -18.95
N GLU A 142 -14.80 -11.15 -18.63
CA GLU A 142 -13.94 -11.98 -19.48
C GLU A 142 -13.43 -13.23 -18.74
N PRO A 143 -14.32 -14.17 -18.36
CA PRO A 143 -13.94 -15.34 -17.56
C PRO A 143 -12.88 -16.22 -18.25
N GLY A 144 -12.83 -16.18 -19.59
CA GLY A 144 -11.86 -16.94 -20.39
C GLY A 144 -10.42 -16.43 -20.27
N LYS A 145 -10.19 -15.13 -20.07
CA LYS A 145 -8.83 -14.57 -19.94
C LYS A 145 -8.19 -14.90 -18.60
N LEU A 146 -8.97 -14.90 -17.51
CA LEU A 146 -8.46 -15.32 -16.20
C LEU A 146 -8.10 -16.81 -16.22
N GLN A 147 -8.95 -17.65 -16.82
CA GLN A 147 -8.72 -19.09 -16.88
C GLN A 147 -7.55 -19.45 -17.80
N SER A 148 -7.37 -18.76 -18.93
CA SER A 148 -6.19 -18.93 -19.78
C SER A 148 -4.91 -18.39 -19.13
N GLY A 149 -4.99 -17.27 -18.40
CA GLY A 149 -3.89 -16.72 -17.61
C GLY A 149 -3.44 -17.67 -16.49
N LEU A 150 -4.38 -18.21 -15.72
CA LEU A 150 -4.11 -19.20 -14.67
C LEU A 150 -3.55 -20.51 -15.25
N ARG A 151 -4.02 -20.93 -16.43
CA ARG A 151 -3.46 -22.10 -17.13
C ARG A 151 -2.04 -21.85 -17.62
N ASN A 152 -1.73 -20.64 -18.11
CA ASN A 152 -0.37 -20.26 -18.48
C ASN A 152 0.57 -20.16 -17.25
N ILE A 153 0.04 -19.75 -16.10
CA ILE A 153 0.76 -19.76 -14.82
C ILE A 153 1.08 -21.21 -14.39
N GLN A 154 0.18 -22.18 -14.61
CA GLN A 154 0.46 -23.60 -14.34
C GLN A 154 1.54 -24.20 -15.25
N VAL A 155 1.69 -23.70 -16.48
CA VAL A 155 2.74 -24.15 -17.42
C VAL A 155 4.13 -23.68 -16.96
N SER A 156 4.21 -22.59 -16.18
CA SER A 156 5.46 -22.03 -15.67
C SER A 156 5.77 -22.47 -14.22
N ARG A 157 5.45 -23.72 -13.87
CA ARG A 157 5.58 -24.30 -12.50
C ARG A 157 6.91 -24.00 -11.82
N LYS A 158 8.02 -23.89 -12.57
CA LYS A 158 9.33 -23.45 -12.07
C LYS A 158 9.30 -22.02 -11.51
N TYR A 159 8.74 -21.06 -12.26
CA TYR A 159 8.64 -19.66 -11.83
C TYR A 159 7.69 -19.48 -10.65
N LEU A 160 6.59 -20.23 -10.61
CA LEU A 160 5.70 -20.29 -9.45
C LEU A 160 6.41 -20.81 -8.21
N LEU A 161 7.17 -21.91 -8.34
CA LEU A 161 7.92 -22.50 -7.24
C LEU A 161 9.00 -21.53 -6.75
N THR A 162 9.78 -20.94 -7.66
CA THR A 162 10.82 -19.96 -7.32
C THR A 162 10.22 -18.72 -6.67
N GLY A 163 9.13 -18.17 -7.22
CA GLY A 163 8.43 -17.04 -6.63
C GLY A 163 7.84 -17.36 -5.26
N GLY A 164 7.26 -18.56 -5.09
CA GLY A 164 6.74 -19.04 -3.81
C GLY A 164 7.83 -19.21 -2.75
N ILE A 165 8.98 -19.80 -3.13
CA ILE A 165 10.15 -19.95 -2.25
C ILE A 165 10.68 -18.58 -1.83
N LEU A 166 10.89 -17.67 -2.79
CA LEU A 166 11.36 -16.31 -2.49
C LEU A 166 10.40 -15.58 -1.55
N THR A 167 9.09 -15.62 -1.84
CA THR A 167 8.07 -15.01 -0.98
C THR A 167 8.07 -15.61 0.41
N GLY A 168 8.14 -16.94 0.52
CA GLY A 168 8.22 -17.64 1.80
C GLY A 168 9.47 -17.26 2.60
N LEU A 169 10.62 -17.12 1.92
CA LEU A 169 11.88 -16.68 2.53
C LEU A 169 11.79 -15.22 3.00
N THR A 170 11.17 -14.33 2.22
CA THR A 170 10.91 -12.94 2.64
C THR A 170 10.00 -12.88 3.86
N ILE A 171 8.90 -13.64 3.88
CA ILE A 171 8.00 -13.72 5.04
C ILE A 171 8.74 -14.27 6.25
N LEU A 172 9.56 -15.31 6.08
CA LEU A 172 10.35 -15.89 7.15
C LEU A 172 11.33 -14.86 7.74
N VAL A 173 12.07 -14.14 6.88
CA VAL A 173 12.97 -13.05 7.32
C VAL A 173 12.18 -11.99 8.08
N PHE A 174 11.02 -11.59 7.58
CA PHE A 174 10.17 -10.59 8.24
C PHE A 174 9.69 -11.07 9.62
N ILE A 175 9.25 -12.33 9.74
CA ILE A 175 8.86 -12.94 11.02
C ILE A 175 10.05 -12.96 11.98
N ILE A 176 11.23 -13.36 11.51
CA ILE A 176 12.46 -13.35 12.31
C ILE A 176 12.70 -11.92 12.80
N LEU A 177 12.70 -10.93 11.91
CA LEU A 177 12.92 -9.52 12.28
C LEU A 177 11.95 -9.05 13.36
N VAL A 178 10.64 -9.30 13.20
CA VAL A 178 9.60 -8.93 14.18
C VAL A 178 9.83 -9.62 15.53
N GLN A 179 10.19 -10.90 15.54
CA GLN A 179 10.43 -11.64 16.77
C GLN A 179 11.78 -11.31 17.43
N THR A 180 12.74 -10.85 16.64
CA THR A 180 14.06 -10.40 17.09
C THR A 180 14.12 -8.90 17.34
N GLU A 181 12.99 -8.19 17.30
CA GLU A 181 12.94 -6.80 17.74
C GLU A 181 13.51 -6.74 19.15
N GLY A 182 14.73 -6.18 19.24
CA GLY A 182 15.45 -6.08 20.49
C GLY A 182 14.57 -5.36 21.50
N ASN A 183 14.66 -5.76 22.76
CA ASN A 183 14.05 -5.02 23.86
C ASN A 183 14.85 -3.72 24.02
N PHE A 184 14.62 -2.76 23.11
CA PHE A 184 15.26 -1.46 23.10
C PHE A 184 14.74 -0.72 24.33
N SER A 185 15.46 -0.87 25.44
CA SER A 185 15.26 -0.09 26.64
C SER A 185 15.16 1.38 26.24
N ALA A 186 14.16 2.09 26.75
CA ALA A 186 13.77 3.45 26.39
C ALA A 186 14.86 4.55 26.57
N LYS A 187 16.12 4.14 26.79
CA LYS A 187 17.31 4.98 26.92
C LYS A 187 18.19 5.00 25.66
N GLN A 188 17.86 4.25 24.61
CA GLN A 188 18.54 4.41 23.32
C GLN A 188 17.80 5.44 22.46
N LEU A 189 18.52 6.46 22.03
CA LEU A 189 18.09 7.37 20.97
C LEU A 189 17.91 6.55 19.70
N TYR A 190 16.70 6.05 19.49
CA TYR A 190 16.35 5.35 18.27
C TYR A 190 16.20 6.40 17.17
N PHE A 191 17.27 6.60 16.40
CA PHE A 191 17.17 7.32 15.15
C PHE A 191 16.57 6.37 14.11
N PRO A 192 15.34 6.61 13.63
CA PRO A 192 14.83 5.85 12.50
C PRO A 192 15.85 6.00 11.37
N THR A 193 16.21 4.88 10.72
CA THR A 193 17.18 4.88 9.63
C THR A 193 16.84 6.00 8.66
N GLY A 194 17.79 6.90 8.39
CA GLY A 194 17.55 8.17 7.69
C GLY A 194 17.06 8.05 6.24
N ALA A 195 16.96 6.83 5.71
CA ALA A 195 16.36 6.55 4.41
C ALA A 195 15.52 5.26 4.47
N PRO A 196 14.35 5.27 5.12
CA PRO A 196 13.38 4.22 4.87
C PRO A 196 12.88 4.42 3.43
N LEU A 197 12.98 3.38 2.59
CA LEU A 197 12.39 3.36 1.26
C LEU A 197 10.91 3.77 1.39
N SER A 198 10.60 5.00 1.00
CA SER A 198 9.25 5.52 1.14
C SER A 198 8.31 4.80 0.18
N GLY A 199 7.05 4.64 0.55
CA GLY A 199 6.03 4.09 -0.34
C GLY A 199 5.99 4.83 -1.70
N LEU A 200 6.26 6.13 -1.71
CA LEU A 200 6.36 6.93 -2.94
C LEU A 200 7.53 6.49 -3.84
N GLN A 201 8.72 6.26 -3.26
CA GLN A 201 9.88 5.76 -4.02
C GLN A 201 9.57 4.40 -4.68
N VAL A 202 8.85 3.52 -3.98
CA VAL A 202 8.43 2.23 -4.53
C VAL A 202 7.46 2.38 -5.71
N ILE A 203 6.44 3.26 -5.60
CA ILE A 203 5.54 3.54 -6.73
C ILE A 203 6.30 4.13 -7.91
N LEU A 204 7.19 5.11 -7.67
CA LEU A 204 7.96 5.75 -8.73
C LEU A 204 8.87 4.76 -9.44
N ALA A 205 9.50 3.82 -8.70
CA ALA A 205 10.27 2.74 -9.29
C ALA A 205 9.40 1.83 -10.18
N TRP A 206 8.20 1.46 -9.72
CA TRP A 206 7.24 0.70 -10.52
C TRP A 206 6.76 1.45 -11.76
N ALA A 207 6.48 2.75 -11.65
CA ALA A 207 6.07 3.59 -12.77
C ALA A 207 7.18 3.71 -13.82
N ALA A 208 8.42 3.94 -13.38
CA ALA A 208 9.60 3.95 -14.24
C ALA A 208 9.79 2.60 -14.94
N PHE A 209 9.69 1.49 -14.21
CA PHE A 209 9.77 0.15 -14.77
C PHE A 209 8.68 -0.10 -15.83
N MET A 210 7.42 0.25 -15.55
CA MET A 210 6.30 0.07 -16.49
C MET A 210 6.46 0.94 -17.74
N LEU A 211 6.96 2.18 -17.58
CA LEU A 211 7.27 3.06 -18.71
C LEU A 211 8.35 2.45 -19.59
N LEU A 212 9.46 2.01 -18.99
CA LEU A 212 10.56 1.36 -19.70
C LEU A 212 10.11 0.08 -20.38
N PHE A 213 9.32 -0.75 -19.71
CA PHE A 213 8.77 -1.99 -20.28
C PHE A 213 7.86 -1.71 -21.48
N ARG A 214 7.01 -0.66 -21.44
CA ARG A 214 6.16 -0.28 -22.58
C ARG A 214 6.98 0.28 -23.74
N LEU A 215 7.98 1.11 -23.46
CA LEU A 215 8.96 1.54 -24.46
C LEU A 215 9.70 0.33 -25.03
N GLU A 216 9.95 -0.68 -24.19
CA GLU A 216 10.62 -1.90 -24.61
C GLU A 216 9.78 -2.68 -25.64
N GLN A 217 8.50 -2.88 -25.31
CA GLN A 217 7.55 -3.61 -26.15
C GLN A 217 7.26 -2.92 -27.50
N ARG A 218 7.22 -1.58 -27.53
CA ARG A 218 6.96 -0.83 -28.77
C ARG A 218 8.11 -0.91 -29.77
N THR A 219 9.33 -1.06 -29.29
CA THR A 219 10.54 -1.06 -30.14
C THR A 219 11.14 -2.46 -30.24
N LEU A 220 10.31 -3.46 -30.54
CA LEU A 220 10.72 -4.86 -30.70
C LEU A 220 11.49 -5.05 -32.02
N SER A 221 12.66 -4.43 -32.17
CA SER A 221 13.68 -4.84 -33.13
C SER A 221 14.82 -5.55 -32.39
N ARG A 222 15.24 -6.71 -32.91
CA ARG A 222 16.22 -7.63 -32.30
C ARG A 222 17.67 -7.14 -32.46
N THR A 223 17.96 -5.86 -32.26
CA THR A 223 19.31 -5.32 -32.48
C THR A 223 20.13 -5.25 -31.18
N PRO A 224 21.43 -5.63 -31.22
CA PRO A 224 22.31 -5.67 -30.04
C PRO A 224 22.62 -4.30 -29.42
N THR A 225 22.38 -3.20 -30.15
CA THR A 225 22.49 -1.82 -29.66
C THR A 225 21.57 -1.53 -28.46
N ARG A 226 20.49 -2.29 -28.29
CA ARG A 226 19.55 -2.10 -27.19
C ARG A 226 20.10 -2.51 -25.82
N LYS A 227 20.93 -3.56 -25.76
CA LYS A 227 21.55 -4.01 -24.49
C LYS A 227 22.39 -2.90 -23.85
N TRP A 228 23.13 -2.17 -24.68
CA TRP A 228 23.92 -1.02 -24.26
C TRP A 228 23.05 0.17 -23.86
N SER A 229 21.91 0.41 -24.53
CA SER A 229 20.97 1.46 -24.11
C SER A 229 20.34 1.20 -22.74
N THR A 230 20.00 -0.05 -22.44
CA THR A 230 19.48 -0.44 -21.11
C THR A 230 20.55 -0.33 -20.04
N ALA A 231 21.78 -0.77 -20.33
CA ALA A 231 22.91 -0.62 -19.41
C ALA A 231 23.26 0.85 -19.16
N LEU A 232 23.30 1.67 -20.21
CA LEU A 232 23.55 3.10 -20.12
C LEU A 232 22.46 3.82 -19.32
N PHE A 233 21.20 3.47 -19.50
CA PHE A 233 20.11 4.01 -18.70
C PHE A 233 20.23 3.61 -17.22
N PHE A 234 20.57 2.36 -16.93
CA PHE A 234 20.76 1.89 -15.55
C PHE A 234 21.94 2.61 -14.88
N LEU A 235 23.01 2.83 -15.65
CA LEU A 235 24.18 3.59 -15.20
C LEU A 235 23.83 5.07 -15.00
N LEU A 236 23.06 5.68 -15.90
CA LEU A 236 22.54 7.03 -15.75
C LEU A 236 21.70 7.17 -14.48
N LEU A 237 20.79 6.21 -14.21
CA LEU A 237 19.96 6.20 -13.01
C LEU A 237 20.83 6.13 -11.75
N TRP A 238 21.85 5.28 -11.73
CA TRP A 238 22.81 5.19 -10.64
C TRP A 238 23.63 6.47 -10.46
N VAL A 239 24.13 7.06 -11.54
CA VAL A 239 24.88 8.32 -11.49
C VAL A 239 24.00 9.46 -10.99
N VAL A 240 22.77 9.60 -11.49
CA VAL A 240 21.80 10.60 -11.03
C VAL A 240 21.48 10.38 -9.55
N THR A 241 21.26 9.13 -9.13
CA THR A 241 20.98 8.80 -7.72
C THR A 241 22.18 9.16 -6.84
N PHE A 242 23.40 8.80 -7.27
CA PHE A 242 24.64 9.15 -6.58
C PHE A 242 24.83 10.65 -6.44
N ILE A 243 24.58 11.42 -7.51
CA ILE A 243 24.65 12.89 -7.48
C ILE A 243 23.61 13.46 -6.51
N ILE A 244 22.35 13.02 -6.61
CA ILE A 244 21.27 13.50 -5.72
C ILE A 244 21.63 13.19 -4.25
N TRP A 245 22.05 11.96 -3.95
CA TRP A 245 22.43 11.57 -2.59
C TRP A 245 23.66 12.32 -2.08
N SER A 246 24.67 12.53 -2.93
CA SER A 246 25.87 13.29 -2.56
C SER A 246 25.58 14.79 -2.39
N SER A 247 24.51 15.31 -3.01
CA SER A 247 24.14 16.72 -2.97
C SER A 247 23.24 17.12 -1.79
N ILE A 248 22.62 16.16 -1.09
CA ILE A 248 21.74 16.45 0.04
C ILE A 248 22.59 16.46 1.32
N PRO A 249 22.87 17.63 1.93
CA PRO A 249 23.54 17.67 3.22
C PRO A 249 22.66 17.00 4.26
N LEU A 250 23.28 16.25 5.16
CA LEU A 250 22.57 15.63 6.27
C LEU A 250 21.94 16.73 7.14
N PRO A 251 20.68 16.57 7.58
CA PRO A 251 20.05 17.55 8.45
C PRO A 251 20.82 17.64 9.76
N CYS A 252 20.93 18.86 10.30
CA CYS A 252 21.45 19.07 11.64
C CYS A 252 20.47 18.44 12.63
N THR A 253 21.01 17.73 13.60
CA THR A 253 20.27 17.09 14.69
C THR A 253 21.01 17.40 15.98
N ASP A 254 20.45 17.04 17.13
CA ASP A 254 21.13 17.25 18.42
C ASP A 254 22.54 16.62 18.45
N ASP A 255 22.74 15.52 17.71
CA ASP A 255 24.04 14.83 17.56
C ASP A 255 24.90 15.35 16.38
N ARG A 256 24.37 16.26 15.56
CA ARG A 256 25.07 16.93 14.44
C ARG A 256 24.92 18.44 14.58
N PRO A 257 25.66 19.08 15.51
CA PRO A 257 25.59 20.52 15.70
C PRO A 257 26.08 21.29 14.46
N GLY A 258 25.58 22.51 14.32
CA GLY A 258 25.78 23.36 13.15
C GLY A 258 24.44 23.98 12.72
N PRO A 259 24.35 24.50 11.48
CA PRO A 259 25.39 24.56 10.46
C PRO A 259 26.51 25.54 10.84
N TYR A 260 27.77 25.16 10.57
CA TYR A 260 28.93 26.03 10.83
C TYR A 260 29.49 26.62 9.53
N PRO A 261 29.93 27.90 9.55
CA PRO A 261 30.70 28.46 8.44
C PRO A 261 32.05 27.71 8.25
N PRO A 262 32.65 27.74 7.05
CA PRO A 262 32.24 28.50 5.87
C PRO A 262 31.22 27.78 4.97
N ASN A 263 31.07 26.46 5.12
CA ASN A 263 30.29 25.64 4.18
C ASN A 263 28.82 25.51 4.58
N GLY A 264 28.43 25.96 5.78
CA GLY A 264 27.06 25.87 6.27
C GLY A 264 26.61 24.43 6.49
N ILE A 265 27.53 23.53 6.85
CA ILE A 265 27.26 22.10 7.07
C ILE A 265 27.31 21.76 8.56
N CYS A 266 26.56 20.75 8.94
CA CYS A 266 26.54 20.22 10.31
C CYS A 266 27.73 19.28 10.50
N TYR A 267 28.42 19.39 11.63
CA TYR A 267 29.53 18.52 12.03
C TYR A 267 29.18 17.89 13.39
N PRO A 268 29.53 16.63 13.68
CA PRO A 268 30.44 15.76 12.93
C PRO A 268 29.76 14.50 12.36
N ASP A 269 30.36 13.89 11.33
CA ASP A 269 30.08 12.51 10.85
C ASP A 269 30.60 11.48 11.88
N ILE A 270 30.22 11.59 13.16
CA ILE A 270 30.71 10.69 14.20
C ILE A 270 30.18 9.27 13.94
N ASN A 271 31.10 8.31 13.97
CA ASN A 271 30.79 6.91 14.18
C ASN A 271 30.31 6.75 15.63
N ASP A 272 28.99 6.82 15.86
CA ASP A 272 28.35 6.82 17.21
C ASP A 272 28.81 5.66 18.12
N ALA A 273 29.44 4.64 17.54
CA ALA A 273 30.07 3.54 18.27
C ALA A 273 31.15 3.95 19.28
N VAL A 274 31.76 5.14 19.16
CA VAL A 274 32.91 5.53 20.00
C VAL A 274 32.56 6.53 21.11
N TYR A 275 31.57 7.40 20.91
CA TYR A 275 31.32 8.53 21.82
C TYR A 275 29.96 8.52 22.54
N SER A 276 29.07 7.55 22.25
CA SER A 276 27.78 7.38 22.95
C SER A 276 27.89 6.56 24.25
N ILE A 277 29.03 6.62 24.95
CA ILE A 277 29.23 6.06 26.28
C ILE A 277 29.61 7.21 27.23
N GLY A 278 28.61 7.99 27.63
CA GLY A 278 28.71 9.07 28.60
C GLY A 278 27.38 9.26 29.29
#